data_AF-A0A7V3PSX0-F1
#
_entry.id   AF-A0A7V3PSX0-F1
#
_cell.length_a   1.000
_cell.length_b   1.000
_cell.length_c   1.000
_cell.angle_alpha   90.00
_cell.angle_beta   90.00
_cell.angle_gamma   90.00
#
_symmetry.space_group_name_H-M   'P 1'
#
loop_
_entity.id
_entity.type
_entity.pdbx_description
1 polymer ?
#
loop_
_entity_poly.entity_id
_entity_poly.type
_entity_poly.pdbx_seq_one_letter_code
_entity_poly.pdbx_strand_id
1 'polypeptide(L)'
;MNLLRLLFTLVVYAGEIVPPGNIPKVGLKVLRSVVSDYYLLSANKPAEFKVTGIPDSGAWLRVYSRLWFENNAKPGEKGIYVLRFIQGKTEQQFHLQTQVSTSTRGPAGQPIGKWRSFYVHLLPGGDHFQLILDSASTDTVGVRFRFQLPRLWEQVKIPNASPMTLVYQTESIAIRKTGYFKLETGKPVNILVSGPGQLRLRFRIDYDPGMTGPQSFIVEVSENNNQLVNRTFRTKKDKTVRYLENAEVIPSTERSLSFQLSEGEHRLGVIIKGTLAKSAVLAIDRLPGEKYE
;
A
#
# COMPACT_ATOMS: atom_id res chain seq x y z
N MET A 1 35.48 21.33 -4.06
CA MET A 1 34.58 20.45 -4.85
C MET A 1 33.15 20.83 -4.52
N ASN A 2 32.51 21.62 -5.38
CA ASN A 2 31.14 22.10 -5.18
C ASN A 2 30.15 21.01 -5.59
N LEU A 3 29.43 20.45 -4.61
CA LEU A 3 28.32 19.53 -4.85
C LEU A 3 27.15 20.33 -5.43
N LEU A 4 26.94 20.20 -6.74
CA LEU A 4 25.79 20.73 -7.46
C LEU A 4 24.52 20.07 -6.90
N ARG A 5 23.79 20.77 -6.01
CA ARG A 5 22.44 20.37 -5.60
C ARG A 5 21.52 20.48 -6.81
N LEU A 6 21.22 19.36 -7.47
CA LEU A 6 20.11 19.28 -8.41
C LEU A 6 18.81 19.54 -7.64
N LEU A 7 18.30 20.77 -7.73
CA LEU A 7 16.93 21.09 -7.38
C LEU A 7 16.03 20.42 -8.42
N PHE A 8 15.46 19.27 -8.07
CA PHE A 8 14.30 18.74 -8.78
C PHE A 8 13.11 19.66 -8.45
N THR A 9 12.86 20.65 -9.30
CA THR A 9 11.60 21.40 -9.26
C THR A 9 10.50 20.42 -9.61
N LEU A 10 9.71 20.00 -8.61
CA LEU A 10 8.57 19.15 -8.81
C LEU A 10 7.53 19.95 -9.62
N VAL A 11 7.47 19.73 -10.95
CA VAL A 11 6.42 20.32 -11.78
C VAL A 11 5.11 19.66 -11.35
N VAL A 12 4.28 20.40 -10.61
CA VAL A 12 2.92 19.98 -10.27
C VAL A 12 2.07 20.20 -11.52
N TYR A 13 1.81 19.12 -12.26
CA TYR A 13 0.88 19.17 -13.38
C TYR A 13 -0.54 19.45 -12.84
N ALA A 14 -1.14 20.54 -13.31
CA ALA A 14 -2.53 20.89 -13.05
C ALA A 14 -3.42 20.15 -14.06
N GLY A 15 -3.46 18.82 -13.97
CA GLY A 15 -4.47 18.05 -14.69
C GLY A 15 -5.85 18.43 -14.15
N GLU A 16 -6.84 18.52 -15.04
CA GLU A 16 -8.24 18.78 -14.68
C GLU A 16 -9.07 17.53 -14.98
N ILE A 17 -10.05 17.26 -14.10
CA ILE A 17 -11.03 16.19 -14.29
C ILE A 17 -12.39 16.84 -14.40
N VAL A 18 -13.00 16.69 -15.57
CA VAL A 18 -14.30 17.26 -15.89
C VAL A 18 -15.24 16.11 -16.22
N PRO A 19 -16.33 15.88 -15.46
CA PRO A 19 -17.34 14.93 -15.89
C PRO A 19 -17.99 15.42 -17.19
N PRO A 20 -18.09 14.62 -18.26
CA PRO A 20 -19.04 14.90 -19.33
C PRO A 20 -20.47 14.77 -18.77
N GLY A 21 -21.26 15.84 -18.87
CA GLY A 21 -22.67 15.85 -18.48
C GLY A 21 -22.96 16.24 -17.02
N ASN A 22 -24.21 16.03 -16.59
CA ASN A 22 -24.74 16.48 -15.30
C ASN A 22 -24.57 15.43 -14.20
N ILE A 23 -23.33 15.04 -13.89
CA ILE A 23 -23.08 14.22 -12.69
C ILE A 23 -23.33 15.09 -11.45
N PRO A 24 -24.26 14.74 -10.54
CA PRO A 24 -24.55 15.54 -9.36
C PRO A 24 -23.30 15.72 -8.51
N LYS A 25 -23.00 16.97 -8.17
CA LYS A 25 -21.88 17.39 -7.33
C LYS A 25 -22.42 17.93 -6.01
N VAL A 26 -21.91 17.43 -4.90
CA VAL A 26 -22.37 17.82 -3.55
C VAL A 26 -21.22 18.26 -2.66
N GLY A 27 -21.42 19.36 -1.93
CA GLY A 27 -20.48 19.84 -0.92
C GLY A 27 -20.68 19.12 0.41
N LEU A 28 -19.62 18.54 0.97
CA LEU A 28 -19.65 17.87 2.27
C LEU A 28 -19.09 18.74 3.38
N LYS A 29 -19.84 18.88 4.49
CA LYS A 29 -19.41 19.64 5.67
C LYS A 29 -18.61 18.76 6.62
N VAL A 30 -17.32 19.07 6.77
CA VAL A 30 -16.44 18.50 7.79
C VAL A 30 -16.48 19.40 9.02
N LEU A 31 -16.51 18.83 10.24
CA LEU A 31 -16.59 19.59 11.51
C LEU A 31 -15.54 20.72 11.66
N ARG A 32 -14.43 20.67 10.91
CA ARG A 32 -13.51 21.79 10.70
C ARG A 32 -13.72 22.36 9.28
N SER A 33 -14.68 23.28 9.14
CA SER A 33 -15.00 24.26 8.07
C SER A 33 -14.67 24.03 6.58
N VAL A 34 -14.05 22.93 6.18
CA VAL A 34 -13.64 22.67 4.81
C VAL A 34 -14.79 21.94 4.13
N VAL A 35 -15.49 22.66 3.26
CA VAL A 35 -16.42 22.05 2.32
C VAL A 35 -15.59 21.40 1.22
N SER A 36 -15.82 20.11 0.98
CA SER A 36 -15.20 19.38 -0.12
C SER A 36 -16.26 18.86 -1.05
N ASP A 37 -16.05 19.06 -2.34
CA ASP A 37 -16.98 18.59 -3.35
C ASP A 37 -16.74 17.12 -3.70
N TYR A 38 -17.84 16.39 -3.87
CA TYR A 38 -17.86 15.00 -4.31
C TYR A 38 -18.85 14.84 -5.47
N TYR A 39 -18.47 14.06 -6.48
CA TYR A 39 -19.37 13.55 -7.51
C TYR A 39 -20.12 12.34 -6.97
N LEU A 40 -21.42 12.25 -7.20
CA LEU A 40 -22.23 11.12 -6.74
C LEU A 40 -22.28 10.02 -7.81
N LEU A 41 -21.84 8.82 -7.44
CA LEU A 41 -22.03 7.61 -8.20
C LEU A 41 -23.27 6.88 -7.69
N SER A 42 -24.16 6.50 -8.60
CA SER A 42 -25.29 5.63 -8.29
C SER A 42 -25.02 4.21 -8.78
N ALA A 43 -25.56 3.22 -8.07
CA ALA A 43 -25.44 1.81 -8.43
C ALA A 43 -25.91 1.59 -9.88
N ASN A 44 -25.13 0.81 -10.63
CA ASN A 44 -25.39 0.46 -12.04
C ASN A 44 -25.48 1.66 -13.01
N LYS A 45 -25.02 2.86 -12.62
CA LYS A 45 -24.92 4.02 -13.51
C LYS A 45 -23.44 4.42 -13.65
N PRO A 46 -22.76 3.99 -14.73
CA PRO A 46 -21.38 4.40 -14.97
C PRO A 46 -21.27 5.93 -15.01
N ALA A 47 -20.33 6.48 -14.25
CA ALA A 47 -19.93 7.87 -14.37
C ALA A 47 -18.69 7.95 -15.24
N GLU A 48 -18.81 8.66 -16.36
CA GLU A 48 -17.68 8.96 -17.22
C GLU A 48 -16.99 10.24 -16.73
N PHE A 49 -15.69 10.34 -16.95
CA PHE A 49 -14.88 11.48 -16.60
C PHE A 49 -13.89 11.75 -17.72
N LYS A 50 -13.85 12.99 -18.20
CA LYS A 50 -12.83 13.48 -19.12
C LYS A 50 -11.66 14.02 -18.30
N VAL A 51 -10.45 13.71 -18.74
CA VAL A 51 -9.20 14.12 -18.09
C VAL A 51 -8.32 14.83 -19.11
N THR A 52 -7.82 15.99 -18.74
CA THR A 52 -6.90 16.76 -19.58
C THR A 52 -5.55 16.92 -18.90
N GLY A 53 -4.49 17.04 -19.69
CA GLY A 53 -3.13 17.29 -19.19
C GLY A 53 -2.42 16.06 -18.61
N ILE A 54 -2.74 14.85 -19.08
CA ILE A 54 -1.99 13.64 -18.72
C ILE A 54 -0.68 13.64 -19.54
N PRO A 55 0.50 13.54 -18.89
CA PRO A 55 1.77 13.49 -19.60
C PRO A 55 1.98 12.14 -20.28
N ASP A 56 2.96 12.05 -21.19
CA ASP A 56 3.29 10.81 -21.92
C ASP A 56 3.76 9.66 -21.02
N SER A 57 4.14 9.95 -19.77
CA SER A 57 4.45 8.95 -18.75
C SER A 57 3.21 8.38 -18.03
N GLY A 58 2.03 8.98 -18.25
CA GLY A 58 0.83 8.74 -17.46
C GLY A 58 0.82 9.55 -16.16
N ALA A 59 -0.30 9.49 -15.44
CA ALA A 59 -0.48 10.21 -14.19
C ALA A 59 -1.13 9.33 -13.13
N TRP A 60 -0.73 9.49 -11.87
CA TRP A 60 -1.40 8.83 -10.76
C TRP A 60 -2.56 9.68 -10.25
N LEU A 61 -3.72 9.04 -10.16
CA LEU A 61 -4.92 9.64 -9.63
C LEU A 61 -5.30 8.95 -8.33
N ARG A 62 -5.39 9.72 -7.25
CA ARG A 62 -6.00 9.28 -6.02
C ARG A 62 -7.49 9.54 -6.06
N VAL A 63 -8.27 8.49 -5.87
CA VAL A 63 -9.73 8.55 -5.76
C VAL A 63 -10.08 8.45 -4.28
N TYR A 64 -10.75 9.47 -3.74
CA TYR A 64 -11.37 9.43 -2.42
C TYR A 64 -12.82 9.04 -2.57
N SER A 65 -13.32 8.14 -1.74
CA SER A 65 -14.70 7.66 -1.78
C SER A 65 -15.34 7.70 -0.40
N ARG A 66 -16.65 7.97 -0.36
CA ARG A 66 -17.49 7.93 0.84
C ARG A 66 -18.83 7.27 0.51
N LEU A 67 -19.16 6.21 1.24
CA LEU A 67 -20.46 5.55 1.14
C LEU A 67 -21.55 6.43 1.76
N TRP A 68 -22.68 6.62 1.08
CA TRP A 68 -23.87 7.19 1.70
C TRP A 68 -24.56 6.10 2.50
N PHE A 69 -24.87 6.33 3.76
CA PHE A 69 -25.64 5.37 4.55
C PHE A 69 -27.11 5.76 4.56
N GLU A 70 -27.97 4.82 4.94
CA GLU A 70 -29.37 5.11 5.23
C GLU A 70 -29.50 6.13 6.37
N ASN A 71 -30.59 6.90 6.39
CA ASN A 71 -30.78 8.01 7.34
C ASN A 71 -30.79 7.58 8.82
N ASN A 72 -31.14 6.32 9.08
CA ASN A 72 -31.18 5.71 10.41
C ASN A 72 -29.84 5.06 10.84
N ALA A 73 -28.82 5.09 9.99
CA ALA A 73 -27.56 4.41 10.25
C ALA A 73 -26.84 4.99 11.48
N LYS A 74 -26.37 4.10 12.36
CA LYS A 74 -25.79 4.49 13.66
C LYS A 74 -24.28 4.70 13.55
N PRO A 75 -23.67 5.54 14.40
CA PRO A 75 -22.22 5.65 14.50
C PRO A 75 -21.55 4.28 14.68
N GLY A 76 -20.52 4.00 13.88
CA GLY A 76 -19.79 2.72 13.91
C GLY A 76 -20.37 1.60 13.05
N GLU A 77 -21.59 1.76 12.53
CA GLU A 77 -22.18 0.85 11.56
C GLU A 77 -21.27 0.73 10.32
N LYS A 78 -21.05 -0.52 9.89
CA LYS A 78 -20.09 -0.86 8.83
C LYS A 78 -20.82 -0.94 7.49
N GLY A 79 -20.16 -0.45 6.44
CA GLY A 79 -20.63 -0.59 5.06
C GLY A 79 -19.51 -1.11 4.16
N ILE A 80 -19.88 -1.88 3.15
CA ILE A 80 -18.97 -2.43 2.15
C ILE A 80 -19.47 -1.96 0.78
N TYR A 81 -18.53 -1.62 -0.10
CA TYR A 81 -18.82 -1.24 -1.48
C TYR A 81 -17.67 -1.59 -2.40
N VAL A 82 -17.99 -1.72 -3.68
CA VAL A 82 -17.06 -2.09 -4.74
C VAL A 82 -17.13 -1.06 -5.85
N LEU A 83 -16.00 -0.46 -6.15
CA LEU A 83 -15.84 0.47 -7.27
C LEU A 83 -15.05 -0.21 -8.39
N ARG A 84 -15.52 -0.06 -9.62
CA ARG A 84 -14.84 -0.53 -10.83
C ARG A 84 -14.39 0.67 -11.66
N PHE A 85 -13.09 0.74 -11.94
CA PHE A 85 -12.46 1.74 -12.78
C PHE A 85 -12.14 1.14 -14.14
N ILE A 86 -12.51 1.84 -15.22
CA ILE A 86 -12.30 1.39 -16.61
C ILE A 86 -11.64 2.50 -17.41
N GLN A 87 -10.51 2.20 -18.07
CA GLN A 87 -9.85 3.08 -19.04
C GLN A 87 -9.39 2.26 -20.25
N GLY A 88 -10.01 2.47 -21.41
CA GLY A 88 -9.76 1.67 -22.60
C GLY A 88 -10.02 0.18 -22.35
N LYS A 89 -8.97 -0.66 -22.43
CA LYS A 89 -9.03 -2.11 -22.16
C LYS A 89 -8.64 -2.48 -20.73
N THR A 90 -8.23 -1.50 -19.91
CA THR A 90 -7.80 -1.73 -18.53
C THR A 90 -8.99 -1.59 -17.60
N GLU A 91 -9.21 -2.62 -16.79
CA GLU A 91 -10.24 -2.65 -15.75
C GLU A 91 -9.59 -2.97 -14.40
N GLN A 92 -10.02 -2.24 -13.35
CA GLN A 92 -9.57 -2.45 -11.97
C GLN A 92 -10.76 -2.40 -11.03
N GLN A 93 -10.82 -3.31 -10.05
CA GLN A 93 -11.89 -3.39 -9.06
C GLN A 93 -11.35 -3.17 -7.66
N PHE A 94 -12.07 -2.38 -6.85
CA PHE A 94 -11.65 -1.95 -5.52
C PHE A 94 -12.72 -2.31 -4.49
N HIS A 95 -12.42 -3.27 -3.63
CA HIS A 95 -13.27 -3.65 -2.50
C HIS A 95 -12.96 -2.80 -1.28
N LEU A 96 -13.93 -2.01 -0.84
CA LEU A 96 -13.74 -1.00 0.19
C LEU A 96 -14.72 -1.23 1.35
N GLN A 97 -14.22 -1.10 2.57
CA GLN A 97 -15.04 -1.17 3.79
C GLN A 97 -14.89 0.11 4.59
N THR A 98 -16.02 0.67 5.03
CA THR A 98 -16.05 1.88 5.85
C THR A 98 -17.00 1.75 7.04
N GLN A 99 -17.05 2.79 7.87
CA GLN A 99 -18.00 2.95 8.96
C GLN A 99 -18.63 4.34 8.91
N VAL A 100 -19.84 4.51 9.44
CA VAL A 100 -20.48 5.82 9.58
C VAL A 100 -19.53 6.81 10.28
N SER A 101 -19.34 7.97 9.66
CA SER A 101 -18.51 9.06 10.16
C SER A 101 -19.23 9.81 11.28
N THR A 102 -18.53 10.07 12.38
CA THR A 102 -19.00 10.94 13.47
C THR A 102 -18.75 12.42 13.19
N SER A 103 -17.94 12.74 12.17
CA SER A 103 -17.40 14.10 11.93
C SER A 103 -17.72 14.67 10.55
N THR A 104 -18.41 13.93 9.69
CA THR A 104 -18.84 14.38 8.37
C THR A 104 -20.29 13.96 8.15
N ARG A 105 -21.10 14.88 7.60
CA ARG A 105 -22.47 14.63 7.17
C ARG A 105 -22.64 15.04 5.73
N GLY A 106 -23.60 14.43 5.05
CA GLY A 106 -24.03 14.89 3.74
C GLY A 106 -24.77 16.23 3.80
N PRO A 107 -25.09 16.86 2.64
CA PRO A 107 -25.72 18.17 2.58
C PRO A 107 -27.05 18.29 3.34
N ALA A 108 -27.84 17.22 3.38
CA ALA A 108 -29.13 17.16 4.08
C ALA A 108 -29.00 16.55 5.50
N GLY A 109 -27.78 16.46 6.05
CA GLY A 109 -27.53 15.87 7.36
C GLY A 109 -27.44 14.33 7.35
N GLN A 110 -27.55 13.68 6.19
CA GLN A 110 -27.52 12.22 6.10
C GLN A 110 -26.17 11.64 6.59
N PRO A 111 -26.18 10.44 7.21
CA PRO A 111 -24.96 9.74 7.60
C PRO A 111 -24.14 9.35 6.37
N ILE A 112 -22.84 9.58 6.44
CA ILE A 112 -21.89 9.17 5.39
C ILE A 112 -20.72 8.43 6.02
N GLY A 113 -20.10 7.54 5.25
CA GLY A 113 -18.94 6.79 5.69
C GLY A 113 -17.71 7.67 5.94
N LYS A 114 -16.82 7.20 6.81
CA LYS A 114 -15.42 7.63 6.80
C LYS A 114 -14.88 7.46 5.39
N TRP A 115 -14.05 8.40 4.94
CA TRP A 115 -13.52 8.32 3.60
C TRP A 115 -12.57 7.12 3.46
N ARG A 116 -12.50 6.57 2.24
CA ARG A 116 -11.48 5.65 1.79
C ARG A 116 -10.81 6.22 0.57
N SER A 117 -9.65 5.67 0.22
CA SER A 117 -9.02 6.04 -1.03
C SER A 117 -8.25 4.89 -1.64
N PHE A 118 -8.09 4.97 -2.95
CA PHE A 118 -7.24 4.10 -3.73
C PHE A 118 -6.56 4.94 -4.82
N TYR A 119 -5.56 4.35 -5.46
CA TYR A 119 -4.82 4.97 -6.54
C TYR A 119 -5.09 4.20 -7.83
N VAL A 120 -5.30 4.93 -8.91
CA VAL A 120 -5.35 4.41 -10.28
C VAL A 120 -4.27 5.10 -11.11
N HIS A 121 -3.68 4.39 -12.06
CA HIS A 121 -2.73 4.97 -13.00
C HIS A 121 -3.47 5.27 -14.30
N LEU A 122 -3.56 6.55 -14.63
CA LEU A 122 -4.10 7.00 -15.91
C LEU A 122 -3.03 6.78 -16.98
N LEU A 123 -3.36 5.97 -17.97
CA LEU A 123 -2.47 5.64 -19.07
C LEU A 123 -2.24 6.85 -19.99
N PRO A 124 -1.05 6.96 -20.59
CA PRO A 124 -0.76 7.98 -21.61
C PRO A 124 -1.80 7.95 -22.74
N GLY A 125 -2.20 9.13 -23.22
CA GLY A 125 -3.16 9.28 -24.33
C GLY A 125 -4.61 8.92 -23.99
N GLY A 126 -4.91 8.45 -22.77
CA GLY A 126 -6.28 8.18 -22.33
C GLY A 126 -6.93 9.45 -21.76
N ASP A 127 -7.85 10.05 -22.50
CA ASP A 127 -8.55 11.28 -22.11
C ASP A 127 -9.89 11.04 -21.39
N HIS A 128 -10.35 9.79 -21.30
CA HIS A 128 -11.56 9.41 -20.59
C HIS A 128 -11.34 8.19 -19.70
N PHE A 129 -12.08 8.12 -18.59
CA PHE A 129 -12.25 6.90 -17.81
C PHE A 129 -13.68 6.81 -17.27
N GLN A 130 -14.09 5.60 -16.90
CA GLN A 130 -15.36 5.36 -16.22
C GLN A 130 -15.14 4.87 -14.80
N LEU A 131 -16.01 5.29 -13.89
CA LEU A 131 -16.09 4.78 -12.53
C LEU A 131 -17.51 4.28 -12.27
N ILE A 132 -17.63 3.02 -11.86
CA ILE A 132 -18.90 2.33 -11.68
C ILE A 132 -19.00 1.89 -10.22
N LEU A 133 -20.14 2.19 -9.59
CA LEU A 133 -20.53 1.57 -8.34
C LEU A 133 -21.14 0.20 -8.64
N ASP A 134 -20.32 -0.84 -8.49
CA ASP A 134 -20.64 -2.22 -8.87
C ASP A 134 -21.51 -2.91 -7.81
N SER A 135 -21.18 -2.71 -6.53
CA SER A 135 -22.03 -3.12 -5.41
C SER A 135 -21.80 -2.25 -4.20
N ALA A 136 -22.82 -2.10 -3.36
CA ALA A 136 -22.75 -1.41 -2.09
C ALA A 136 -23.93 -1.80 -1.20
N SER A 137 -23.81 -1.57 0.12
CA SER A 137 -24.96 -1.71 1.03
C SER A 137 -26.04 -0.64 0.83
N THR A 138 -25.73 0.41 0.07
CA THR A 138 -26.65 1.46 -0.38
C THR A 138 -26.39 1.76 -1.85
N ASP A 139 -27.24 2.56 -2.48
CA ASP A 139 -27.15 2.84 -3.91
C ASP A 139 -26.17 3.97 -4.28
N THR A 140 -25.52 4.63 -3.30
CA THR A 140 -24.82 5.89 -3.55
C THR A 140 -23.42 5.93 -2.90
N VAL A 141 -22.42 6.31 -3.69
CA VAL A 141 -21.06 6.60 -3.23
C VAL A 141 -20.61 7.96 -3.77
N GLY A 142 -20.22 8.87 -2.89
CA GLY A 142 -19.54 10.09 -3.29
C GLY A 142 -18.07 9.83 -3.60
N VAL A 143 -17.56 10.35 -4.71
CA VAL A 143 -16.15 10.29 -5.10
C VAL A 143 -15.55 11.66 -5.37
N ARG A 144 -14.26 11.85 -5.03
CA ARG A 144 -13.47 13.01 -5.45
C ARG A 144 -12.09 12.56 -5.89
N PHE A 145 -11.44 13.39 -6.69
CA PHE A 145 -10.17 13.06 -7.31
C PHE A 145 -9.07 14.03 -6.90
N ARG A 146 -7.83 13.53 -6.89
CA ARG A 146 -6.63 14.35 -6.74
C ARG A 146 -5.46 13.70 -7.49
N PHE A 147 -4.80 14.45 -8.36
CA PHE A 147 -3.51 14.01 -8.92
C PHE A 147 -2.48 13.92 -7.81
N GLN A 148 -2.08 12.69 -7.50
CA GLN A 148 -1.20 12.40 -6.39
C GLN A 148 -0.54 11.03 -6.63
N LEU A 149 0.79 10.98 -6.56
CA LEU A 149 1.54 9.73 -6.60
C LEU A 149 1.21 8.87 -5.37
N PRO A 150 1.06 7.55 -5.52
CA PRO A 150 1.03 6.66 -4.38
C PRO A 150 2.33 6.81 -3.60
N ARG A 151 2.22 6.72 -2.27
CA ARG A 151 3.40 6.73 -1.42
C ARG A 151 4.26 5.54 -1.75
N LEU A 152 5.56 5.79 -1.85
CA LEU A 152 6.52 4.74 -2.10
C LEU A 152 6.86 4.05 -0.78
N TRP A 153 7.07 2.74 -0.88
CA TRP A 153 7.68 1.97 0.19
C TRP A 153 9.15 2.38 0.29
N GLU A 154 9.55 2.86 1.46
CA GLU A 154 10.91 3.27 1.77
C GLU A 154 11.65 2.11 2.43
N GLN A 155 12.79 1.71 1.88
CA GLN A 155 13.59 0.67 2.54
C GLN A 155 14.20 1.22 3.83
N VAL A 156 13.93 0.54 4.95
CA VAL A 156 14.53 0.85 6.25
C VAL A 156 15.92 0.24 6.29
N LYS A 157 16.92 1.05 6.64
CA LYS A 157 18.31 0.60 6.82
C LYS A 157 18.47 -0.05 8.20
N ILE A 158 19.20 -1.16 8.25
CA ILE A 158 19.64 -1.77 9.50
C ILE A 158 21.12 -1.42 9.70
N PRO A 159 21.47 -0.62 10.71
CA PRO A 159 22.87 -0.32 11.00
C PRO A 159 23.67 -1.60 11.24
N ASN A 160 24.89 -1.66 10.70
CA ASN A 160 25.85 -2.75 10.90
C ASN A 160 25.41 -4.14 10.39
N ALA A 161 24.31 -4.23 9.63
CA ALA A 161 23.89 -5.50 9.04
C ALA A 161 24.55 -5.70 7.66
N SER A 162 24.99 -6.93 7.38
CA SER A 162 25.58 -7.27 6.09
C SER A 162 24.51 -7.28 5.00
N PRO A 163 24.61 -6.40 3.98
CA PRO A 163 23.66 -6.42 2.87
C PRO A 163 23.82 -7.70 2.04
N MET A 164 22.70 -8.17 1.50
CA MET A 164 22.61 -9.32 0.62
C MET A 164 21.79 -8.93 -0.60
N THR A 165 22.29 -9.22 -1.79
CA THR A 165 21.67 -8.90 -3.07
C THR A 165 21.12 -10.16 -3.69
N LEU A 166 19.80 -10.23 -3.85
CA LEU A 166 19.19 -11.28 -4.66
C LEU A 166 19.32 -10.97 -6.14
N VAL A 167 19.75 -11.98 -6.90
CA VAL A 167 19.77 -12.01 -8.35
C VAL A 167 18.74 -13.04 -8.81
N TYR A 168 17.79 -12.59 -9.62
CA TYR A 168 16.78 -13.45 -10.23
C TYR A 168 17.31 -13.96 -11.57
N GLN A 169 17.20 -15.27 -11.81
CA GLN A 169 17.39 -15.86 -13.12
C GLN A 169 16.06 -15.75 -13.87
N THR A 170 15.94 -14.74 -14.72
CA THR A 170 14.82 -14.62 -15.66
C THR A 170 15.29 -15.00 -17.06
N GLU A 171 14.40 -15.58 -17.88
CA GLU A 171 14.69 -15.94 -19.28
C GLU A 171 15.08 -14.70 -20.12
N SER A 172 14.62 -13.52 -19.72
CA SER A 172 15.09 -12.23 -20.19
C SER A 172 16.23 -11.70 -19.31
N ILE A 173 17.27 -11.12 -19.90
CA ILE A 173 18.54 -10.64 -19.28
C ILE A 173 18.35 -9.54 -18.20
N ALA A 174 17.12 -9.24 -17.77
CA ALA A 174 16.84 -8.27 -16.73
C ALA A 174 17.22 -8.79 -15.33
N ILE A 175 18.43 -8.49 -14.88
CA ILE A 175 18.86 -8.74 -13.49
C ILE A 175 18.12 -7.75 -12.56
N ARG A 176 17.08 -8.22 -11.88
CA ARG A 176 16.49 -7.50 -10.76
C ARG A 176 17.37 -7.69 -9.52
N LYS A 177 17.83 -6.60 -8.91
CA LYS A 177 18.55 -6.61 -7.63
C LYS A 177 17.61 -6.14 -6.52
N THR A 178 17.48 -6.95 -5.47
CA THR A 178 16.72 -6.58 -4.27
C THR A 178 17.65 -6.70 -3.06
N GLY A 179 17.74 -5.64 -2.25
CA GLY A 179 18.57 -5.62 -1.05
C GLY A 179 17.86 -6.23 0.15
N TYR A 180 18.56 -7.13 0.85
CA TYR A 180 18.20 -7.68 2.15
C TYR A 180 19.38 -7.49 3.10
N PHE A 181 19.17 -7.81 4.37
CA PHE A 181 20.19 -7.85 5.40
C PHE A 181 20.28 -9.27 5.95
N LYS A 182 21.50 -9.80 6.09
CA LYS A 182 21.73 -11.11 6.68
C LYS A 182 21.41 -11.10 8.17
N LEU A 183 20.74 -12.14 8.63
CA LEU A 183 20.39 -12.41 10.02
C LEU A 183 20.93 -13.79 10.42
N GLU A 184 21.27 -13.94 11.70
CA GLU A 184 21.53 -15.24 12.30
C GLU A 184 20.24 -15.74 12.96
N THR A 185 19.84 -16.97 12.65
CA THR A 185 18.63 -17.57 13.23
C THR A 185 18.79 -17.68 14.76
N GLY A 186 17.74 -17.33 15.50
CA GLY A 186 17.73 -17.35 16.96
C GLY A 186 18.34 -16.11 17.62
N LYS A 187 18.93 -15.18 16.86
CA LYS A 187 19.44 -13.91 17.38
C LYS A 187 18.52 -12.74 16.98
N PRO A 188 18.11 -11.88 17.93
CA PRO A 188 17.29 -10.72 17.60
C PRO A 188 18.12 -9.66 16.87
N VAL A 189 17.51 -9.03 15.87
CA VAL A 189 18.04 -7.83 15.22
C VAL A 189 17.17 -6.64 15.59
N ASN A 190 17.81 -5.61 16.11
CA ASN A 190 17.16 -4.38 16.54
C ASN A 190 17.10 -3.38 15.39
N ILE A 191 15.93 -2.81 15.16
CA ILE A 191 15.68 -1.84 14.10
C ILE A 191 14.99 -0.60 14.68
N LEU A 192 15.38 0.56 14.18
CA LEU A 192 14.77 1.84 14.55
C LEU A 192 13.89 2.30 13.39
N VAL A 193 12.61 2.53 13.65
CA VAL A 193 11.63 2.91 12.64
C VAL A 193 10.74 3.99 13.21
N SER A 194 10.60 5.12 12.51
CA SER A 194 9.59 6.11 12.91
C SER A 194 8.19 5.70 12.42
N GLY A 195 7.17 6.12 13.15
CA GLY A 195 5.76 6.05 12.76
C GLY A 195 5.12 7.44 12.75
N PRO A 196 3.82 7.57 12.45
CA PRO A 196 2.91 6.48 12.06
C PRO A 196 3.23 5.93 10.67
N GLY A 197 2.70 4.74 10.37
CA GLY A 197 2.80 4.13 9.05
C GLY A 197 2.71 2.60 9.07
N GLN A 198 2.75 2.00 7.88
CA GLN A 198 2.74 0.55 7.74
C GLN A 198 4.17 0.05 7.58
N LEU A 199 4.55 -0.99 8.33
CA LEU A 199 5.81 -1.70 8.14
C LEU A 199 5.55 -3.00 7.39
N ARG A 200 6.44 -3.34 6.46
CA ARG A 200 6.48 -4.63 5.76
C ARG A 200 7.84 -5.26 5.95
N LEU A 201 7.85 -6.44 6.55
CA LEU A 201 9.02 -7.28 6.71
C LEU A 201 8.96 -8.42 5.69
N ARG A 202 10.03 -8.62 4.92
CA ARG A 202 10.16 -9.68 3.92
C ARG A 202 11.34 -10.57 4.29
N PHE A 203 11.09 -11.87 4.37
CA PHE A 203 12.01 -12.84 4.92
C PHE A 203 12.27 -13.96 3.91
N ARG A 204 13.51 -14.44 3.90
CA ARG A 204 13.88 -15.74 3.33
C ARG A 204 14.83 -16.42 4.31
N ILE A 205 14.67 -17.73 4.51
CA ILE A 205 15.65 -18.52 5.26
C ILE A 205 16.67 -19.07 4.26
N ASP A 206 17.91 -19.24 4.71
CA ASP A 206 18.98 -19.76 3.86
C ASP A 206 19.00 -21.29 4.00
N TYR A 207 18.72 -21.99 2.91
CA TYR A 207 18.83 -23.44 2.89
C TYR A 207 20.29 -23.85 2.69
N ASP A 208 20.82 -24.57 3.67
CA ASP A 208 22.07 -25.31 3.51
C ASP A 208 21.88 -26.48 2.52
N PRO A 209 22.96 -26.99 1.89
CA PRO A 209 22.88 -28.10 0.94
C PRO A 209 22.16 -29.34 1.50
N GLY A 210 22.39 -29.67 2.77
CA GLY A 210 21.77 -30.82 3.45
C GLY A 210 20.29 -30.63 3.82
N MET A 211 19.73 -29.43 3.71
CA MET A 211 18.32 -29.20 4.02
C MET A 211 17.42 -29.71 2.88
N THR A 212 16.53 -30.63 3.20
CA THR A 212 15.56 -31.22 2.26
C THR A 212 14.13 -30.80 2.57
N GLY A 213 13.28 -30.77 1.54
CA GLY A 213 11.84 -30.54 1.68
C GLY A 213 11.44 -29.12 2.13
N PRO A 214 10.13 -28.89 2.30
CA PRO A 214 9.62 -27.64 2.88
C PRO A 214 10.07 -27.46 4.32
N GLN A 215 10.36 -26.22 4.71
CA GLN A 215 10.78 -25.87 6.06
C GLN A 215 9.78 -24.90 6.67
N SER A 216 9.63 -24.97 7.99
CA SER A 216 8.86 -24.01 8.76
C SER A 216 9.81 -23.10 9.55
N PHE A 217 9.34 -21.89 9.84
CA PHE A 217 10.02 -20.96 10.74
C PHE A 217 9.00 -20.02 11.37
N ILE A 218 9.37 -19.45 12.50
CA ILE A 218 8.59 -18.48 13.26
C ILE A 218 9.28 -17.13 13.14
N VAL A 219 8.50 -16.09 12.82
CA VAL A 219 8.92 -14.70 12.93
C VAL A 219 8.25 -14.12 14.16
N GLU A 220 9.05 -13.57 15.06
CA GLU A 220 8.58 -12.78 16.20
C GLU A 220 9.09 -11.35 16.06
N VAL A 221 8.19 -10.40 16.30
CA VAL A 221 8.47 -8.97 16.34
C VAL A 221 8.05 -8.46 17.71
N SER A 222 8.96 -7.80 18.41
CA SER A 222 8.72 -7.20 19.71
C SER A 222 9.09 -5.72 19.72
N GLU A 223 8.47 -4.96 20.61
CA GLU A 223 8.80 -3.57 20.90
C GLU A 223 8.93 -3.42 22.42
N ASN A 224 10.09 -2.96 22.90
CA ASN A 224 10.37 -2.83 24.33
C ASN A 224 10.03 -4.12 25.13
N ASN A 225 10.41 -5.28 24.58
CA ASN A 225 10.10 -6.63 25.09
C ASN A 225 8.62 -7.05 25.05
N ASN A 226 7.70 -6.21 24.56
CA ASN A 226 6.32 -6.60 24.31
C ASN A 226 6.19 -7.23 22.93
N GLN A 227 5.67 -8.45 22.86
CA GLN A 227 5.48 -9.15 21.58
C GLN A 227 4.35 -8.47 20.79
N LEU A 228 4.69 -7.87 19.65
CA LEU A 228 3.73 -7.27 18.72
C LEU A 228 3.15 -8.31 17.75
N VAL A 229 4.01 -9.18 17.22
CA VAL A 229 3.62 -10.22 16.26
C VAL A 229 4.39 -11.51 16.53
N ASN A 230 3.70 -12.64 16.36
CA ASN A 230 4.31 -13.97 16.32
C ASN A 230 3.59 -14.79 15.26
N ARG A 231 4.30 -15.16 14.18
CA ARG A 231 3.70 -15.83 13.02
C ARG A 231 4.58 -16.94 12.47
N THR A 232 3.97 -18.10 12.29
CA THR A 232 4.59 -19.26 11.64
C THR A 232 4.42 -19.18 10.12
N PHE A 233 5.49 -19.47 9.41
CA PHE A 233 5.51 -19.58 7.94
C PHE A 233 6.04 -20.94 7.52
N ARG A 234 5.58 -21.41 6.35
CA ARG A 234 6.13 -22.57 5.64
C ARG A 234 6.70 -22.12 4.30
N THR A 235 7.90 -22.58 3.95
CA THR A 235 8.61 -22.17 2.73
C THR A 235 9.31 -23.37 2.08
N LYS A 236 9.82 -23.18 0.87
CA LYS A 236 10.61 -24.14 0.10
C LYS A 236 11.83 -23.43 -0.51
N LYS A 237 12.82 -24.18 -1.00
CA LYS A 237 13.93 -23.62 -1.80
C LYS A 237 13.39 -22.85 -3.01
N ASP A 238 13.92 -21.67 -3.26
CA ASP A 238 13.68 -20.89 -4.47
C ASP A 238 14.88 -21.04 -5.40
N LYS A 239 14.77 -21.97 -6.35
CA LYS A 239 15.85 -22.27 -7.30
C LYS A 239 16.02 -21.23 -8.40
N THR A 240 15.12 -20.24 -8.47
CA THR A 240 15.14 -19.18 -9.49
C THR A 240 15.93 -17.95 -9.03
N VAL A 241 16.40 -17.94 -7.79
CA VAL A 241 17.12 -16.82 -7.20
C VAL A 241 18.38 -17.30 -6.46
N ARG A 242 19.40 -16.45 -6.46
CA ARG A 242 20.65 -16.68 -5.75
C ARG A 242 21.13 -15.39 -5.09
N TYR A 243 21.95 -15.50 -4.06
CA TYR A 243 22.67 -14.34 -3.53
C TYR A 243 23.91 -14.06 -4.38
N LEU A 244 24.20 -12.78 -4.58
CA LEU A 244 25.45 -12.36 -5.21
C LEU A 244 26.65 -12.61 -4.28
N GLU A 245 26.45 -12.44 -2.98
CA GLU A 245 27.49 -12.46 -1.95
C GLU A 245 27.76 -13.86 -1.39
N ASN A 246 26.83 -14.83 -1.57
CA ASN A 246 27.00 -16.19 -1.09
C ASN A 246 26.26 -17.20 -1.98
N ALA A 247 26.99 -17.87 -2.87
CA ALA A 247 26.43 -18.85 -3.79
C ALA A 247 26.18 -20.25 -3.17
N GLU A 248 26.70 -20.51 -1.97
CA GLU A 248 26.63 -21.84 -1.34
C GLU A 248 25.28 -22.12 -0.68
N VAL A 249 24.53 -21.07 -0.35
CA VAL A 249 23.20 -21.17 0.26
C VAL A 249 22.11 -20.92 -0.77
N ILE A 250 21.00 -21.62 -0.64
CA ILE A 250 19.85 -21.47 -1.52
C ILE A 250 18.77 -20.68 -0.77
N PRO A 251 18.40 -19.46 -1.20
CA PRO A 251 17.31 -18.71 -0.58
C PRO A 251 15.98 -19.48 -0.63
N SER A 252 15.17 -19.35 0.42
CA SER A 252 13.79 -19.84 0.39
C SER A 252 12.86 -18.94 -0.41
N THR A 253 11.65 -19.41 -0.77
CA THR A 253 10.59 -18.54 -1.29
C THR A 253 10.26 -17.45 -0.29
N GLU A 254 10.09 -16.20 -0.77
CA GLU A 254 9.83 -15.06 0.10
C GLU A 254 8.54 -15.22 0.90
N ARG A 255 8.61 -14.80 2.16
CA ARG A 255 7.45 -14.62 3.04
C ARG A 255 7.43 -13.19 3.54
N SER A 256 6.23 -12.67 3.74
CA SER A 256 6.05 -11.29 4.18
C SER A 256 5.08 -11.20 5.36
N LEU A 257 5.37 -10.25 6.23
CA LEU A 257 4.51 -9.81 7.31
C LEU A 257 4.32 -8.30 7.17
N SER A 258 3.13 -7.80 7.48
CA SER A 258 2.87 -6.35 7.54
C SER A 258 2.00 -6.01 8.73
N PHE A 259 2.28 -4.86 9.35
CA PHE A 259 1.53 -4.35 10.50
C PHE A 259 1.66 -2.82 10.57
N GLN A 260 0.80 -2.18 11.35
CA GLN A 260 0.78 -0.72 11.53
C GLN A 260 1.63 -0.31 12.73
N LEU A 261 2.29 0.82 12.63
CA LEU A 261 2.99 1.52 13.70
C LEU A 261 2.23 2.79 14.06
N SER A 262 2.15 3.08 15.36
CA SER A 262 1.59 4.34 15.86
C SER A 262 2.53 5.52 15.62
N GLU A 263 2.12 6.72 16.02
CA GLU A 263 3.04 7.85 16.03
C GLU A 263 4.18 7.65 17.03
N GLY A 264 5.40 8.08 16.67
CA GLY A 264 6.58 7.98 17.53
C GLY A 264 7.78 7.30 16.88
N GLU A 265 8.84 7.10 17.66
CA GLU A 265 9.99 6.30 17.28
C GLU A 265 9.86 4.91 17.90
N HIS A 266 10.00 3.87 17.09
CA HIS A 266 9.81 2.48 17.48
C HIS A 266 11.14 1.73 17.42
N ARG A 267 11.47 1.03 18.51
CA ARG A 267 12.66 0.19 18.62
C ARG A 267 12.24 -1.27 18.61
N LEU A 268 12.25 -1.87 17.43
CA LEU A 268 11.71 -3.20 17.20
C LEU A 268 12.81 -4.26 17.27
N GLY A 269 12.56 -5.36 17.97
CA GLY A 269 13.36 -6.58 17.91
C GLY A 269 12.71 -7.57 16.95
N VAL A 270 13.45 -8.03 15.94
CA VAL A 270 12.99 -9.06 15.00
C VAL A 270 13.83 -10.31 15.16
N ILE A 271 13.20 -11.45 15.41
CA ILE A 271 13.86 -12.76 15.54
C ILE A 271 13.19 -13.79 14.62
N ILE A 272 14.03 -14.57 13.95
CA ILE A 272 13.61 -15.75 13.18
C ILE A 272 14.04 -16.98 13.98
N LYS A 273 13.12 -17.90 14.28
CA LYS A 273 13.40 -19.10 15.07
C LYS A 273 12.60 -20.32 14.59
N GLY A 274 12.83 -21.48 15.21
CA GLY A 274 12.08 -22.70 14.90
C GLY A 274 12.37 -23.26 13.49
N THR A 275 13.61 -23.09 13.00
CA THR A 275 14.07 -23.61 11.71
C THR A 275 15.46 -24.20 11.84
N LEU A 276 15.80 -25.15 10.96
CA LEU A 276 17.15 -25.74 10.87
C LEU A 276 18.15 -24.84 10.15
N ALA A 277 17.67 -23.83 9.41
CA ALA A 277 18.52 -22.86 8.72
C ALA A 277 19.33 -22.04 9.73
N LYS A 278 20.66 -21.97 9.54
CA LYS A 278 21.55 -21.20 10.41
C LYS A 278 21.43 -19.69 10.21
N SER A 279 21.06 -19.26 9.01
CA SER A 279 20.85 -17.86 8.68
C SER A 279 19.58 -17.64 7.88
N ALA A 280 19.22 -16.36 7.80
CA ALA A 280 18.12 -15.86 7.01
C ALA A 280 18.48 -14.47 6.49
N VAL A 281 17.64 -13.92 5.64
CA VAL A 281 17.73 -12.54 5.18
C VAL A 281 16.41 -11.81 5.41
N LEU A 282 16.52 -10.52 5.72
CA LEU A 282 15.40 -9.63 6.02
C LEU A 282 15.49 -8.37 5.18
N ALA A 283 14.42 -8.03 4.48
CA ALA A 283 14.20 -6.71 3.92
C ALA A 283 13.05 -6.03 4.68
N ILE A 284 13.22 -4.75 4.97
CA ILE A 284 12.27 -3.95 5.74
C ILE A 284 11.89 -2.78 4.88
N ASP A 285 10.61 -2.64 4.61
CA ASP A 285 10.06 -1.50 3.92
C ASP A 285 9.05 -0.79 4.82
N ARG A 286 9.05 0.53 4.83
CA ARG A 286 8.08 1.36 5.52
C ARG A 286 7.25 2.13 4.50
N LEU A 287 5.94 2.18 4.72
CA LEU A 287 5.03 3.09 4.07
C LEU A 287 4.63 4.18 5.09
N PRO A 288 5.15 5.42 4.97
CA PRO A 288 4.84 6.48 5.93
C PRO A 288 3.33 6.72 6.06
N GLY A 289 2.85 7.00 7.28
CA GLY A 289 1.45 7.29 7.57
C GLY A 289 1.00 8.66 7.06
N GLU A 290 -0.26 8.78 6.66
CA GLU A 290 -0.81 10.00 6.10
C GLU A 290 -1.08 11.06 7.18
N LYS A 291 -0.48 12.25 7.07
CA LYS A 291 -0.60 13.34 8.05
C LYS A 291 -2.02 13.93 8.20
N TYR A 292 -2.97 13.47 7.40
CA TYR A 292 -4.31 14.09 7.28
C TYR A 292 -5.47 13.07 7.27
N GLU A 293 -5.26 11.83 7.74
CA GLU A 293 -6.37 10.88 7.97
C GLU A 293 -6.93 10.96 9.39
#